data_AF-A0A4Q0UAI6-F1
#
_entry.id   AF-A0A4Q0UAI6-F1
#
_cell.length_a   1.000
_cell.length_b   1.000
_cell.length_c   1.000
_cell.angle_alpha   90.00
_cell.angle_beta   90.00
_cell.angle_gamma   90.00
#
_symmetry.space_group_name_H-M   'P 1'
#
loop_
_entity.id
_entity.type
_entity.pdbx_description
1 polymer ?
#
loop_
_entity_poly.entity_id
_entity_poly.type
_entity_poly.pdbx_seq_one_letter_code
_entity_poly.pdbx_strand_id
1 'polypeptide(L)'
;MKALTCEMCGSTEIVRKDGLYVCQACGTKYSIEDAKKMMTEGSVKIDGPVKIDESDSLYNLKTLAQRAAEAKDWDKAYQYYEKVLLMEPNDWDAYHSTQFYRAFLINQQNLFAELSSRLFVFKNAIPTLNKMLKEKFEGQDVAQKAVSVWDPVFKNCEALWNDNVGKLSSCVSFTTDQAKQQRNEMTMKTIMANCVAIVDFMFVLVQDIHKQYGTSIQSWYVTQAKIAADFASRTKDCPQQTLDAINKFIKNIEPQYAPKQKAGCYVATAVYGSYDCPEVWTLRRFRDYTLAETWYGRAFIRTYYTVSPMLVKWFGKSRWFKAFCLAPLDKLVSRLQEDGVESSPYQDRQW
;
A
#
# COMPACT_ATOMS: atom_id res chain seq x y z
N MET A 1 -59.32 -32.05 -24.19
CA MET A 1 -58.30 -31.04 -23.81
C MET A 1 -58.39 -30.85 -22.31
N LYS A 2 -57.26 -30.86 -21.59
CA LYS A 2 -57.26 -30.54 -20.16
C LYS A 2 -57.54 -29.04 -19.98
N ALA A 3 -58.21 -28.67 -18.90
CA ALA A 3 -58.37 -27.26 -18.54
C ALA A 3 -56.98 -26.64 -18.30
N LEU A 4 -56.77 -25.42 -18.78
CA LEU A 4 -55.51 -24.71 -18.57
C LEU A 4 -55.44 -24.29 -17.10
N THR A 5 -54.42 -24.77 -16.40
CA THR A 5 -54.16 -24.45 -15.01
C THR A 5 -52.82 -23.71 -14.92
N CYS A 6 -52.80 -22.60 -14.19
CA CYS A 6 -51.60 -21.80 -14.01
C CYS A 6 -50.54 -22.61 -13.26
N GLU A 7 -49.34 -22.74 -13.82
CA GLU A 7 -48.26 -23.50 -13.17
C GLU A 7 -47.67 -22.79 -11.95
N MET A 8 -47.80 -21.45 -11.89
CA MET A 8 -47.25 -20.65 -10.79
C MET A 8 -48.12 -20.62 -9.54
N CYS A 9 -49.45 -20.73 -9.69
CA CYS A 9 -50.38 -20.53 -8.58
C CYS A 9 -51.55 -21.52 -8.54
N GLY A 10 -51.64 -22.46 -9.50
CA GLY A 10 -52.69 -23.46 -9.57
C GLY A 10 -54.08 -22.93 -9.96
N SER A 11 -54.24 -21.63 -10.25
CA SER A 11 -55.53 -21.06 -10.65
C SER A 11 -55.92 -21.51 -12.07
N THR A 12 -57.20 -21.78 -12.28
CA THR A 12 -57.81 -22.07 -13.58
C THR A 12 -58.39 -20.83 -14.26
N GLU A 13 -58.33 -19.67 -13.59
CA GLU A 13 -58.86 -18.41 -14.09
C GLU A 13 -57.87 -17.74 -15.06
N ILE A 14 -57.84 -18.24 -16.29
CA ILE A 14 -56.95 -17.74 -17.34
C ILE A 14 -57.77 -17.20 -18.50
N VAL A 15 -57.59 -15.93 -18.82
CA VAL A 15 -58.33 -15.23 -19.89
C VAL A 15 -57.39 -14.84 -21.03
N ARG A 16 -57.92 -14.80 -22.26
CA ARG A 16 -57.14 -14.36 -23.42
C ARG A 16 -57.21 -12.83 -23.54
N LYS A 17 -56.06 -12.16 -23.50
CA LYS A 17 -55.93 -10.71 -23.64
C LYS A 17 -54.71 -10.39 -24.51
N ASP A 18 -54.90 -9.54 -25.52
CA ASP A 18 -53.83 -9.06 -26.43
C ASP A 18 -53.00 -10.19 -27.08
N GLY A 19 -53.67 -11.27 -27.49
CA GLY A 19 -53.02 -12.42 -28.13
C GLY A 19 -52.30 -13.38 -27.18
N LEU A 20 -52.31 -13.13 -25.86
CA LEU A 20 -51.74 -13.97 -24.81
C LEU A 20 -52.83 -14.53 -23.88
N TYR A 21 -52.52 -15.60 -23.16
CA TYR A 21 -53.33 -16.10 -22.06
C TYR A 21 -52.79 -15.57 -20.73
N VAL A 22 -53.61 -14.95 -19.89
CA VAL A 22 -53.18 -14.28 -18.66
C VAL A 22 -53.94 -14.84 -17.46
N CYS A 23 -53.21 -15.37 -16.49
CA CYS A 23 -53.75 -15.81 -15.21
C CYS A 23 -54.24 -14.62 -14.40
N GLN A 24 -55.52 -14.61 -14.02
CA GLN A 24 -56.13 -13.52 -13.25
C GLN A 24 -55.66 -13.48 -11.79
N ALA A 25 -55.18 -14.59 -11.24
CA ALA A 25 -54.75 -14.67 -9.85
C ALA A 25 -53.32 -14.16 -9.60
N CYS A 26 -52.38 -14.39 -10.52
CA CYS A 26 -50.97 -14.01 -10.32
C CYS A 26 -50.35 -13.20 -11.46
N GLY A 27 -51.07 -12.99 -12.57
CA GLY A 27 -50.59 -12.19 -13.70
C GLY A 27 -49.65 -12.92 -14.66
N THR A 28 -49.32 -14.19 -14.43
CA THR A 28 -48.51 -14.99 -15.35
C THR A 28 -49.13 -15.03 -16.74
N LYS A 29 -48.31 -14.80 -17.77
CA LYS A 29 -48.72 -14.74 -19.17
C LYS A 29 -48.15 -15.93 -19.93
N TYR A 30 -48.98 -16.56 -20.75
CA TYR A 30 -48.64 -17.68 -21.61
C TYR A 30 -48.83 -17.29 -23.07
N SER A 31 -47.89 -17.69 -23.93
CA SER A 31 -48.11 -17.63 -25.36
C SER A 31 -49.21 -18.60 -25.78
N ILE A 32 -49.74 -18.46 -27.00
CA ILE A 32 -50.74 -19.39 -27.54
C ILE A 32 -50.16 -20.80 -27.65
N GLU A 33 -48.87 -20.92 -27.97
CA GLU A 33 -48.17 -22.21 -28.12
C GLU A 33 -47.98 -22.89 -26.77
N ASP A 34 -47.54 -22.15 -25.76
CA ASP A 34 -47.36 -22.67 -24.40
C ASP A 34 -48.69 -23.10 -23.79
N ALA A 35 -49.73 -22.28 -23.93
CA ALA A 35 -51.07 -22.62 -23.45
C ALA A 35 -51.61 -23.90 -24.11
N LYS A 36 -51.40 -24.07 -25.43
CA LYS A 36 -51.78 -25.30 -26.14
C LYS A 36 -51.01 -26.51 -25.62
N LYS A 37 -49.69 -26.38 -25.43
CA LYS A 37 -48.84 -27.44 -24.90
C LYS A 37 -49.26 -27.87 -23.50
N MET A 38 -49.61 -26.92 -22.63
CA MET A 38 -50.13 -27.19 -21.29
C MET A 38 -51.50 -27.88 -21.31
N MET A 39 -52.37 -27.57 -22.28
CA MET A 39 -53.67 -28.24 -22.44
C MET A 39 -53.55 -29.68 -22.97
N THR A 40 -52.44 -30.03 -23.64
CA THR A 40 -52.15 -31.38 -24.16
C THR A 40 -51.34 -32.23 -23.17
N GLU A 41 -50.27 -31.67 -22.61
CA GLU A 41 -49.31 -32.41 -21.79
C GLU A 41 -49.66 -32.33 -20.29
N GLY A 42 -50.40 -31.30 -19.87
CA GLY A 42 -50.67 -30.98 -18.47
C GLY A 42 -49.55 -30.14 -17.84
N SER A 43 -49.89 -29.32 -16.85
CA SER A 43 -48.89 -28.55 -16.09
C SER A 43 -48.01 -29.48 -15.27
N VAL A 44 -46.69 -29.41 -15.44
CA VAL A 44 -45.74 -30.09 -14.57
C VAL A 44 -45.73 -29.35 -13.23
N LYS A 45 -46.24 -29.97 -12.17
CA LYS A 45 -46.09 -29.43 -10.81
C LYS A 45 -44.63 -29.59 -10.41
N ILE A 46 -43.94 -28.47 -10.20
CA ILE A 46 -42.65 -28.47 -9.52
C ILE A 46 -42.95 -28.49 -8.01
N ASP A 47 -43.09 -29.69 -7.44
CA ASP A 47 -43.22 -29.85 -6.00
C ASP A 47 -41.82 -29.75 -5.35
N GLY A 48 -41.46 -28.56 -4.87
CA GLY A 48 -40.24 -28.30 -4.10
C GLY A 48 -39.53 -27.00 -4.49
N PRO A 49 -38.67 -26.43 -3.62
CA PRO A 49 -37.86 -25.27 -3.98
C PRO A 49 -36.94 -25.63 -5.15
N VAL A 50 -37.03 -24.85 -6.24
CA VAL A 50 -36.09 -24.93 -7.36
C VAL A 50 -34.71 -24.56 -6.81
N LYS A 51 -33.85 -25.55 -6.61
CA LYS A 51 -32.43 -25.33 -6.35
C LYS A 51 -31.80 -24.92 -7.68
N ILE A 52 -31.61 -23.62 -7.89
CA ILE A 52 -30.76 -23.13 -8.97
C ILE A 52 -29.34 -23.56 -8.59
N ASP A 53 -28.74 -24.42 -9.40
CA ASP A 53 -27.34 -24.79 -9.23
C ASP A 53 -26.47 -23.62 -9.67
N GLU A 54 -26.09 -22.79 -8.72
CA GLU A 54 -25.21 -21.63 -8.95
C GLU A 54 -23.73 -22.04 -9.07
N SER A 55 -23.39 -23.34 -9.03
CA SER A 55 -21.99 -23.76 -9.19
C SER A 55 -21.44 -23.40 -10.58
N ASP A 56 -22.27 -23.48 -11.63
CA ASP A 56 -21.93 -23.02 -12.97
C ASP A 56 -21.70 -21.50 -13.02
N SER A 57 -22.49 -20.72 -12.27
CA SER A 57 -22.33 -19.25 -12.24
C SER A 57 -21.08 -18.84 -11.47
N LEU A 58 -20.75 -19.51 -10.36
CA LEU A 58 -19.52 -19.30 -9.61
C LEU A 58 -18.27 -19.63 -10.44
N TYR A 59 -18.25 -20.79 -11.12
CA TYR A 59 -17.15 -21.19 -11.99
C TYR A 59 -16.93 -20.16 -13.11
N ASN A 60 -18.02 -19.71 -13.74
CA ASN A 60 -17.96 -18.68 -14.76
C ASN A 60 -17.42 -17.35 -14.22
N LEU A 61 -17.85 -16.92 -13.02
CA LEU A 61 -17.34 -15.71 -12.38
C LEU A 61 -15.84 -15.78 -12.07
N LYS A 62 -15.35 -16.90 -11.52
CA LYS A 62 -13.92 -17.10 -11.26
C LYS A 62 -13.11 -17.05 -12.57
N THR A 63 -13.64 -17.67 -13.63
CA THR A 63 -13.02 -17.65 -14.97
C THR A 63 -12.97 -16.24 -15.55
N LEU A 64 -14.06 -15.47 -15.44
CA LEU A 64 -14.12 -14.08 -15.90
C LEU A 64 -13.16 -13.18 -15.11
N ALA A 65 -13.06 -13.37 -13.79
CA ALA A 65 -12.14 -12.63 -12.93
C ALA A 65 -10.68 -12.86 -13.34
N GLN A 66 -10.30 -14.12 -13.55
CA GLN A 66 -8.93 -14.48 -13.99
C GLN A 66 -8.60 -13.90 -15.37
N ARG A 67 -9.49 -14.06 -16.35
CA ARG A 67 -9.28 -13.50 -17.70
C ARG A 67 -9.17 -11.97 -17.68
N ALA A 68 -9.97 -11.29 -16.86
CA ALA A 68 -9.88 -9.85 -16.70
C ALA A 68 -8.53 -9.44 -16.09
N ALA A 69 -8.05 -10.18 -15.07
CA ALA A 69 -6.74 -9.94 -14.46
C ALA A 69 -5.59 -10.16 -15.45
N GLU A 70 -5.63 -11.23 -16.26
CA GLU A 70 -4.65 -11.50 -17.32
C GLU A 70 -4.65 -10.39 -18.39
N ALA A 71 -5.84 -9.89 -18.74
CA ALA A 71 -6.02 -8.75 -19.64
C ALA A 71 -5.66 -7.39 -19.01
N LYS A 72 -5.27 -7.37 -17.72
CA LYS A 72 -4.99 -6.15 -16.94
C LYS A 72 -6.21 -5.21 -16.81
N ASP A 73 -7.42 -5.74 -16.98
CA ASP A 73 -8.68 -5.03 -16.75
C ASP A 73 -9.02 -5.15 -15.26
N TRP A 74 -8.27 -4.41 -14.43
CA TRP A 74 -8.32 -4.51 -12.96
C TRP A 74 -9.69 -4.16 -12.39
N ASP A 75 -10.38 -3.19 -12.98
CA ASP A 75 -11.72 -2.78 -12.58
C ASP A 75 -12.72 -3.92 -12.76
N LYS A 76 -12.69 -4.62 -13.92
CA LYS A 76 -13.55 -5.81 -14.11
C LYS A 76 -13.12 -6.97 -13.22
N ALA A 77 -11.82 -7.23 -13.09
CA ALA A 77 -11.31 -8.30 -12.24
C ALA A 77 -11.79 -8.11 -10.79
N TYR A 78 -11.68 -6.88 -10.26
CA TYR A 78 -12.19 -6.49 -8.95
C TYR A 78 -13.70 -6.75 -8.83
N GLN A 79 -14.51 -6.27 -9.78
CA GLN A 79 -15.97 -6.46 -9.76
C GLN A 79 -16.38 -7.94 -9.81
N TYR A 80 -15.68 -8.76 -10.59
CA TYR A 80 -15.97 -10.19 -10.66
C TYR A 80 -15.58 -10.88 -9.35
N TYR A 81 -14.43 -10.57 -8.75
CA TYR A 81 -14.06 -11.13 -7.45
C TYR A 81 -14.99 -10.68 -6.32
N GLU A 82 -15.52 -9.44 -6.34
CA GLU A 82 -16.57 -9.02 -5.40
C GLU A 82 -17.82 -9.89 -5.53
N LYS A 83 -18.24 -10.22 -6.76
CA LYS A 83 -19.37 -11.13 -6.99
C LYS A 83 -19.08 -12.55 -6.50
N VAL A 84 -17.85 -13.05 -6.67
CA VAL A 84 -17.43 -14.34 -6.10
C VAL A 84 -17.60 -14.32 -4.58
N LEU A 85 -17.21 -13.23 -3.89
CA LEU A 85 -17.36 -13.11 -2.44
C LEU A 85 -18.81 -13.03 -1.96
N LEU A 86 -19.75 -12.57 -2.79
CA LEU A 86 -21.18 -12.63 -2.46
C LEU A 86 -21.70 -14.07 -2.40
N MET A 87 -21.10 -14.97 -3.18
CA MET A 87 -21.48 -16.38 -3.26
C MET A 87 -20.66 -17.25 -2.30
N GLU A 88 -19.35 -17.01 -2.23
CA GLU A 88 -18.39 -17.69 -1.37
C GLU A 88 -17.59 -16.67 -0.54
N PRO A 89 -18.12 -16.21 0.60
CA PRO A 89 -17.46 -15.19 1.43
C PRO A 89 -16.07 -15.60 1.96
N ASN A 90 -15.80 -16.91 2.02
CA ASN A 90 -14.53 -17.48 2.48
C ASN A 90 -13.62 -17.89 1.31
N ASP A 91 -13.90 -17.48 0.06
CA ASP A 91 -12.96 -17.68 -1.04
C ASP A 91 -11.74 -16.77 -0.83
N TRP A 92 -10.62 -17.40 -0.50
CA TRP A 92 -9.38 -16.69 -0.21
C TRP A 92 -8.80 -15.96 -1.43
N ASP A 93 -8.87 -16.56 -2.63
CA ASP A 93 -8.30 -15.96 -3.83
C ASP A 93 -9.05 -14.67 -4.20
N ALA A 94 -10.39 -14.71 -4.09
CA ALA A 94 -11.25 -13.55 -4.29
C ALA A 94 -11.04 -12.49 -3.21
N TYR A 95 -10.95 -12.88 -1.94
CA TYR A 95 -10.76 -11.92 -0.85
C TYR A 95 -9.39 -11.23 -0.95
N HIS A 96 -8.33 -11.98 -1.20
CA HIS A 96 -7.01 -11.42 -1.43
C HIS A 96 -7.00 -10.48 -2.65
N SER A 97 -7.54 -10.93 -3.79
CA SER A 97 -7.51 -10.18 -5.05
C SER A 97 -8.29 -8.87 -4.96
N THR A 98 -9.46 -8.86 -4.30
CA THR A 98 -10.22 -7.63 -4.07
C THR A 98 -9.43 -6.61 -3.25
N GLN A 99 -8.77 -7.04 -2.16
CA GLN A 99 -7.93 -6.13 -1.35
C GLN A 99 -6.74 -5.61 -2.16
N PHE A 100 -6.05 -6.51 -2.88
CA PHE A 100 -4.88 -6.17 -3.67
C PHE A 100 -5.21 -5.18 -4.80
N TYR A 101 -6.26 -5.45 -5.58
CA TYR A 101 -6.66 -4.58 -6.69
C TYR A 101 -7.16 -3.23 -6.19
N ARG A 102 -7.96 -3.21 -5.12
CA ARG A 102 -8.42 -1.96 -4.50
C ARG A 102 -7.25 -1.10 -4.01
N ALA A 103 -6.25 -1.73 -3.38
CA ALA A 103 -5.09 -1.05 -2.84
C ALA A 103 -4.19 -0.47 -3.92
N PHE A 104 -3.94 -1.22 -5.00
CA PHE A 104 -2.82 -0.91 -5.89
C PHE A 104 -3.18 -0.68 -7.36
N LEU A 105 -4.25 -1.30 -7.88
CA LEU A 105 -4.42 -1.44 -9.33
C LEU A 105 -5.62 -0.69 -9.93
N ILE A 106 -6.74 -0.54 -9.21
CA ILE A 106 -7.95 0.11 -9.75
C ILE A 106 -7.93 1.63 -9.55
N ASN A 107 -8.66 2.35 -10.42
CA ASN A 107 -8.85 3.79 -10.35
C ASN A 107 -7.53 4.56 -10.09
N GLN A 108 -6.56 4.35 -10.98
CA GLN A 108 -5.20 4.92 -10.91
C GLN A 108 -5.20 6.45 -10.86
N GLN A 109 -6.20 7.10 -11.45
CA GLN A 109 -6.35 8.56 -11.44
C GLN A 109 -6.53 9.11 -10.02
N ASN A 110 -7.28 8.39 -9.16
CA ASN A 110 -7.50 8.78 -7.77
C ASN A 110 -6.55 8.11 -6.78
N LEU A 111 -5.73 7.15 -7.23
CA LEU A 111 -4.87 6.35 -6.36
C LEU A 111 -4.05 7.25 -5.43
N PHE A 112 -3.45 8.31 -5.96
CA PHE A 112 -2.63 9.23 -5.17
C PHE A 112 -3.40 9.88 -4.00
N ALA A 113 -4.66 10.25 -4.17
CA ALA A 113 -5.47 10.88 -3.13
C ALA A 113 -6.03 9.88 -2.11
N GLU A 114 -6.23 8.62 -2.52
CA GLU A 114 -6.92 7.61 -1.72
C GLU A 114 -5.99 6.52 -1.17
N LEU A 115 -4.71 6.50 -1.54
CA LEU A 115 -3.80 5.40 -1.22
C LEU A 115 -3.76 5.09 0.29
N SER A 116 -3.67 6.11 1.13
CA SER A 116 -3.64 5.95 2.59
C SER A 116 -4.89 5.22 3.13
N SER A 117 -6.10 5.56 2.64
CA SER A 117 -7.34 4.92 3.09
C SER A 117 -7.48 3.50 2.53
N ARG A 118 -7.04 3.27 1.29
CA ARG A 118 -7.04 1.94 0.66
C ARG A 118 -6.09 0.97 1.38
N LEU A 119 -4.88 1.43 1.70
CA LEU A 119 -3.92 0.66 2.49
C LEU A 119 -4.43 0.38 3.90
N PHE A 120 -5.14 1.33 4.52
CA PHE A 120 -5.77 1.10 5.83
C PHE A 120 -6.79 -0.04 5.79
N VAL A 121 -7.62 -0.11 4.75
CA VAL A 121 -8.60 -1.21 4.59
C VAL A 121 -7.87 -2.54 4.41
N PHE A 122 -6.88 -2.60 3.52
CA PHE A 122 -6.11 -3.82 3.29
C PHE A 122 -5.37 -4.26 4.57
N LYS A 123 -4.78 -3.31 5.30
CA LYS A 123 -4.12 -3.59 6.59
C LYS A 123 -5.02 -4.35 7.55
N ASN A 124 -6.28 -3.94 7.66
CA ASN A 124 -7.24 -4.57 8.56
C ASN A 124 -7.71 -5.96 8.07
N ALA A 125 -7.54 -6.27 6.78
CA ALA A 125 -7.84 -7.57 6.21
C ALA A 125 -6.70 -8.59 6.40
N ILE A 126 -5.46 -8.15 6.65
CA ILE A 126 -4.26 -9.02 6.75
C ILE A 126 -4.45 -10.20 7.71
N PRO A 127 -4.93 -10.04 8.96
CA PRO A 127 -5.03 -11.17 9.90
C PRO A 127 -5.97 -12.26 9.39
N THR A 128 -7.10 -11.87 8.79
CA THR A 128 -8.07 -12.79 8.19
C THR A 128 -7.49 -13.48 6.97
N LEU A 129 -6.83 -12.73 6.07
CA LEU A 129 -6.18 -13.28 4.89
C LEU A 129 -5.10 -14.30 5.24
N ASN A 130 -4.25 -14.01 6.24
CA ASN A 130 -3.21 -14.94 6.66
C ASN A 130 -3.77 -16.19 7.34
N LYS A 131 -4.85 -16.06 8.13
CA LYS A 131 -5.56 -17.22 8.68
C LYS A 131 -6.10 -18.13 7.56
N MET A 132 -6.86 -17.56 6.63
CA MET A 132 -7.45 -18.30 5.51
C MET A 132 -6.37 -18.89 4.56
N LEU A 133 -5.26 -18.19 4.36
CA LEU A 133 -4.12 -18.68 3.57
C LEU A 133 -3.55 -19.97 4.18
N LYS A 134 -3.42 -20.01 5.51
CA LYS A 134 -2.92 -21.18 6.22
C LYS A 134 -3.87 -22.38 6.10
N GLU A 135 -5.17 -22.14 6.18
CA GLU A 135 -6.21 -23.16 5.99
C GLU A 135 -6.21 -23.68 4.54
N LYS A 136 -6.12 -22.78 3.54
CA LYS A 136 -6.11 -23.14 2.11
C LYS A 136 -4.95 -24.05 1.71
N PHE A 137 -3.78 -23.86 2.31
CA PHE A 137 -2.56 -24.59 1.96
C PHE A 137 -2.14 -25.61 3.02
N GLU A 138 -3.04 -26.00 3.92
CA GLU A 138 -2.76 -27.03 4.92
C GLU A 138 -2.19 -28.31 4.27
N GLY A 139 -1.11 -28.85 4.86
CA GLY A 139 -0.39 -30.00 4.31
C GLY A 139 0.61 -29.69 3.18
N GLN A 140 0.72 -28.42 2.73
CA GLN A 140 1.77 -27.95 1.83
C GLN A 140 2.83 -27.12 2.57
N ASP A 141 3.86 -26.66 1.86
CA ASP A 141 4.77 -25.63 2.36
C ASP A 141 4.07 -24.26 2.38
N VAL A 142 3.22 -24.05 3.39
CA VAL A 142 2.44 -22.82 3.60
C VAL A 142 3.35 -21.60 3.67
N ALA A 143 4.56 -21.74 4.23
CA ALA A 143 5.48 -20.63 4.40
C ALA A 143 5.99 -20.13 3.04
N GLN A 144 6.37 -21.01 2.12
CA GLN A 144 6.76 -20.62 0.77
C GLN A 144 5.58 -20.10 -0.06
N LYS A 145 4.37 -20.66 0.13
CA LYS A 145 3.16 -20.11 -0.48
C LYS A 145 2.89 -18.68 -0.01
N ALA A 146 3.05 -18.41 1.28
CA ALA A 146 2.91 -17.06 1.83
C ALA A 146 3.91 -16.09 1.22
N VAL A 147 5.18 -16.47 1.03
CA VAL A 147 6.16 -15.64 0.32
C VAL A 147 5.66 -15.28 -1.08
N SER A 148 5.20 -16.26 -1.86
CA SER A 148 4.72 -16.01 -3.23
C SER A 148 3.50 -15.07 -3.32
N VAL A 149 2.68 -15.05 -2.27
CA VAL A 149 1.48 -14.21 -2.16
C VAL A 149 1.84 -12.78 -1.73
N TRP A 150 2.68 -12.64 -0.71
CA TRP A 150 2.96 -11.35 -0.09
C TRP A 150 4.11 -10.59 -0.77
N ASP A 151 5.00 -11.25 -1.50
CA ASP A 151 6.09 -10.59 -2.23
C ASP A 151 5.59 -9.55 -3.26
N PRO A 152 4.57 -9.84 -4.11
CA PRO A 152 3.95 -8.84 -4.96
C PRO A 152 3.38 -7.63 -4.20
N VAL A 153 2.86 -7.85 -2.99
CA VAL A 153 2.32 -6.77 -2.13
C VAL A 153 3.45 -5.83 -1.70
N PHE A 154 4.56 -6.37 -1.21
CA PHE A 154 5.73 -5.56 -0.83
C PHE A 154 6.35 -4.83 -2.02
N LYS A 155 6.44 -5.48 -3.20
CA LYS A 155 6.94 -4.82 -4.43
C LYS A 155 6.08 -3.64 -4.86
N ASN A 156 4.75 -3.75 -4.75
CA ASN A 156 3.85 -2.62 -5.04
C ASN A 156 4.00 -1.50 -4.00
N CYS A 157 4.19 -1.84 -2.73
CA CYS A 157 4.50 -0.86 -1.68
C CYS A 157 5.78 -0.07 -2.00
N GLU A 158 6.86 -0.77 -2.38
CA GLU A 158 8.13 -0.15 -2.78
C GLU A 158 7.98 0.73 -4.02
N ALA A 159 7.32 0.24 -5.06
CA ALA A 159 7.08 1.01 -6.28
C ALA A 159 6.29 2.30 -5.99
N LEU A 160 5.22 2.21 -5.19
CA LEU A 160 4.41 3.37 -4.81
C LEU A 160 5.17 4.35 -3.91
N TRP A 161 6.00 3.85 -3.00
CA TRP A 161 6.82 4.72 -2.16
C TRP A 161 7.80 5.51 -3.03
N ASN A 162 8.50 4.85 -3.96
CA ASN A 162 9.43 5.49 -4.87
C ASN A 162 8.75 6.50 -5.80
N ASP A 163 7.56 6.18 -6.32
CA ASP A 163 6.75 7.10 -7.14
C ASP A 163 6.31 8.35 -6.34
N ASN A 164 5.83 8.17 -5.10
CA ASN A 164 5.44 9.28 -4.22
C ASN A 164 6.65 10.18 -3.90
N VAL A 165 7.81 9.60 -3.62
CA VAL A 165 9.03 10.38 -3.37
C VAL A 165 9.56 11.04 -4.63
N GLY A 166 9.49 10.39 -5.80
CA GLY A 166 9.85 10.98 -7.09
C GLY A 166 9.04 12.27 -7.38
N LYS A 167 7.76 12.27 -7.02
CA LYS A 167 6.87 13.44 -7.14
C LYS A 167 7.30 14.63 -6.28
N LEU A 168 8.09 14.44 -5.21
CA LEU A 168 8.59 15.55 -4.39
C LEU A 168 9.41 16.55 -5.21
N SER A 169 10.20 16.08 -6.19
CA SER A 169 11.02 16.94 -7.05
C SER A 169 10.21 18.05 -7.74
N SER A 170 8.98 17.73 -8.17
CA SER A 170 8.05 18.68 -8.80
C SER A 170 7.46 19.73 -7.85
N CYS A 171 7.53 19.50 -6.53
CA CYS A 171 6.97 20.40 -5.52
C CYS A 171 7.99 21.43 -5.00
N VAL A 172 9.29 21.25 -5.27
CA VAL A 172 10.41 22.00 -4.66
C VAL A 172 10.73 23.30 -5.40
N SER A 173 10.05 23.61 -6.52
CA SER A 173 10.30 24.86 -7.25
C SER A 173 9.91 26.09 -6.42
N PHE A 174 10.85 27.02 -6.21
CA PHE A 174 10.56 28.32 -5.61
C PHE A 174 9.59 29.11 -6.50
N THR A 175 8.51 29.62 -5.93
CA THR A 175 7.51 30.43 -6.66
C THR A 175 6.92 31.49 -5.73
N THR A 176 6.64 32.67 -6.28
CA THR A 176 5.96 33.78 -5.60
C THR A 176 4.44 33.71 -5.73
N ASP A 177 3.90 32.77 -6.52
CA ASP A 177 2.48 32.51 -6.66
C ASP A 177 1.96 31.76 -5.42
N GLN A 178 1.17 32.46 -4.60
CA GLN A 178 0.58 31.92 -3.37
C GLN A 178 -0.33 30.70 -3.63
N ALA A 179 -1.09 30.70 -4.72
CA ALA A 179 -1.98 29.58 -5.05
C ALA A 179 -1.17 28.34 -5.48
N LYS A 180 -0.06 28.54 -6.21
CA LYS A 180 0.88 27.46 -6.56
C LYS A 180 1.61 26.94 -5.32
N GLN A 181 2.02 27.81 -4.42
CA GLN A 181 2.65 27.43 -3.16
C GLN A 181 1.71 26.58 -2.28
N GLN A 182 0.45 26.99 -2.15
CA GLN A 182 -0.55 26.23 -1.39
C GLN A 182 -0.84 24.85 -2.01
N ARG A 183 -0.93 24.76 -3.35
CA ARG A 183 -1.07 23.47 -4.05
C ARG A 183 0.13 22.55 -3.82
N ASN A 184 1.34 23.08 -3.87
CA ASN A 184 2.55 22.31 -3.60
C ASN A 184 2.57 21.80 -2.15
N GLU A 185 2.20 22.64 -1.18
CA GLU A 185 2.13 22.22 0.22
C GLU A 185 1.11 21.10 0.45
N MET A 186 -0.09 21.21 -0.14
CA MET A 186 -1.11 20.15 -0.05
C MET A 186 -0.62 18.84 -0.68
N THR A 187 0.01 18.93 -1.85
CA THR A 187 0.57 17.77 -2.56
C THR A 187 1.67 17.11 -1.73
N MET A 188 2.58 17.90 -1.13
CA MET A 188 3.62 17.38 -0.24
C MET A 188 3.03 16.68 1.00
N LYS A 189 1.98 17.25 1.62
CA LYS A 189 1.30 16.59 2.75
C LYS A 189 0.71 15.24 2.34
N THR A 190 0.06 15.16 1.17
CA THR A 190 -0.46 13.89 0.65
C THR A 190 0.66 12.89 0.36
N ILE A 191 1.76 13.32 -0.26
CA ILE A 191 2.95 12.47 -0.49
C ILE A 191 3.46 11.89 0.84
N MET A 192 3.63 12.75 1.86
CA MET A 192 4.13 12.33 3.16
C MET A 192 3.17 11.36 3.85
N ALA A 193 1.86 11.65 3.83
CA ALA A 193 0.84 10.78 4.38
C ALA A 193 0.85 9.39 3.71
N ASN A 194 0.95 9.35 2.39
CA ASN A 194 1.06 8.11 1.62
C ASN A 194 2.34 7.33 1.97
N CYS A 195 3.48 8.00 2.07
CA CYS A 195 4.74 7.35 2.47
C CYS A 195 4.64 6.74 3.87
N VAL A 196 4.01 7.45 4.82
CA VAL A 196 3.77 6.94 6.17
C VAL A 196 2.81 5.75 6.16
N ALA A 197 1.72 5.83 5.38
CA ALA A 197 0.75 4.72 5.26
C ALA A 197 1.39 3.46 4.67
N ILE A 198 2.29 3.60 3.68
CA ILE A 198 3.05 2.48 3.12
C ILE A 198 3.94 1.84 4.18
N VAL A 199 4.71 2.64 4.92
CA VAL A 199 5.60 2.15 5.99
C VAL A 199 4.79 1.41 7.07
N ASP A 200 3.68 1.98 7.52
CA ASP A 200 2.79 1.39 8.52
C ASP A 200 2.20 0.06 8.03
N PHE A 201 1.67 0.04 6.80
CA PHE A 201 1.14 -1.17 6.18
C PHE A 201 2.20 -2.28 6.07
N MET A 202 3.39 -1.95 5.55
CA MET A 202 4.50 -2.91 5.43
C MET A 202 4.89 -3.49 6.79
N PHE A 203 5.00 -2.65 7.82
CA PHE A 203 5.42 -3.11 9.14
C PHE A 203 4.37 -4.01 9.79
N VAL A 204 3.08 -3.67 9.70
CA VAL A 204 2.01 -4.53 10.21
C VAL A 204 1.99 -5.88 9.48
N LEU A 205 2.17 -5.88 8.16
CA LEU A 205 2.26 -7.13 7.39
C LEU A 205 3.45 -7.99 7.83
N VAL A 206 4.62 -7.40 8.01
CA VAL A 206 5.81 -8.10 8.54
C VAL A 206 5.54 -8.71 9.91
N GLN A 207 4.91 -7.97 10.82
CA GLN A 207 4.63 -8.44 12.17
C GLN A 207 3.65 -9.63 12.15
N ASP A 208 2.60 -9.56 11.33
CA ASP A 208 1.64 -10.66 11.22
C ASP A 208 2.26 -11.91 10.59
N ILE A 209 3.08 -11.74 9.54
CA ILE A 209 3.84 -12.85 8.92
C ILE A 209 4.80 -13.46 9.93
N HIS A 210 5.56 -12.66 10.67
CA HIS A 210 6.44 -13.18 11.73
C HIS A 210 5.67 -13.99 12.77
N LYS A 211 4.50 -13.48 13.21
CA LYS A 211 3.63 -14.18 14.16
C LYS A 211 3.13 -15.52 13.61
N GLN A 212 2.82 -15.60 12.32
CA GLN A 212 2.25 -16.80 11.70
C GLN A 212 3.29 -17.86 11.35
N TYR A 213 4.49 -17.45 10.91
CA TYR A 213 5.48 -18.34 10.28
C TYR A 213 6.80 -18.45 11.04
N GLY A 214 7.03 -17.65 12.09
CA GLY A 214 8.20 -17.75 12.96
C GLY A 214 9.50 -17.76 12.16
N THR A 215 10.34 -18.78 12.36
CA THR A 215 11.66 -18.87 11.72
C THR A 215 11.64 -19.34 10.26
N SER A 216 10.53 -19.93 9.77
CA SER A 216 10.47 -20.61 8.47
C SER A 216 10.82 -19.72 7.28
N ILE A 217 10.44 -18.44 7.34
CA ILE A 217 10.69 -17.43 6.30
C ILE A 217 11.32 -16.16 6.89
N GLN A 218 12.09 -16.32 7.97
CA GLN A 218 12.69 -15.22 8.73
C GLN A 218 13.50 -14.26 7.87
N SER A 219 14.41 -14.81 7.06
CA SER A 219 15.26 -14.00 6.19
C SER A 219 14.44 -13.10 5.26
N TRP A 220 13.33 -13.62 4.73
CA TRP A 220 12.48 -12.88 3.80
C TRP A 220 11.76 -11.72 4.50
N TYR A 221 11.01 -11.95 5.59
CA TYR A 221 10.28 -10.84 6.22
C TYR A 221 11.19 -9.85 6.95
N VAL A 222 12.38 -10.27 7.43
CA VAL A 222 13.37 -9.33 8.00
C VAL A 222 13.94 -8.42 6.92
N THR A 223 14.11 -8.93 5.69
CA THR A 223 14.49 -8.09 4.55
C THR A 223 13.43 -7.01 4.29
N GLN A 224 12.15 -7.38 4.30
CA GLN A 224 11.05 -6.41 4.15
C GLN A 224 11.00 -5.40 5.30
N ALA A 225 11.28 -5.84 6.54
CA ALA A 225 11.38 -4.95 7.70
C ALA A 225 12.50 -3.90 7.54
N LYS A 226 13.66 -4.31 7.02
CA LYS A 226 14.80 -3.41 6.75
C LYS A 226 14.45 -2.37 5.68
N ILE A 227 13.71 -2.75 4.64
CA ILE A 227 13.20 -1.82 3.62
C ILE A 227 12.22 -0.82 4.27
N ALA A 228 11.29 -1.30 5.09
CA ALA A 228 10.36 -0.41 5.82
C ALA A 228 11.10 0.55 6.76
N ALA A 229 12.16 0.11 7.44
CA ALA A 229 13.01 0.97 8.28
C ALA A 229 13.72 2.05 7.45
N ASP A 230 14.25 1.70 6.28
CA ASP A 230 14.87 2.65 5.36
C ASP A 230 13.85 3.70 4.89
N PHE A 231 12.65 3.27 4.49
CA PHE A 231 11.56 4.16 4.09
C PHE A 231 11.12 5.09 5.21
N ALA A 232 10.92 4.55 6.42
CA ALA A 232 10.60 5.32 7.61
C ALA A 232 11.68 6.36 7.92
N SER A 233 12.96 6.01 7.74
CA SER A 233 14.07 6.92 7.98
C SER A 233 14.10 8.10 7.00
N ARG A 234 13.68 7.88 5.74
CA ARG A 234 13.65 8.91 4.68
C ARG A 234 12.37 9.74 4.68
N THR A 235 11.32 9.29 5.38
CA THR A 235 10.03 9.98 5.42
C THR A 235 10.01 10.99 6.57
N LYS A 236 10.06 12.29 6.26
CA LYS A 236 10.22 13.38 7.26
C LYS A 236 9.15 13.37 8.36
N ASP A 237 7.90 13.12 7.97
CA ASP A 237 6.75 13.14 8.89
C ASP A 237 6.42 11.76 9.48
N CYS A 238 7.24 10.74 9.21
CA CYS A 238 7.07 9.45 9.84
C CYS A 238 7.32 9.57 11.35
N PRO A 239 6.41 9.06 12.20
CA PRO A 239 6.61 9.09 13.64
C PRO A 239 7.89 8.37 14.03
N GLN A 240 8.75 9.01 14.83
CA GLN A 240 10.00 8.39 15.28
C GLN A 240 9.76 7.07 16.02
N GLN A 241 8.64 6.99 16.75
CA GLN A 241 8.19 5.76 17.42
C GLN A 241 8.00 4.58 16.45
N THR A 242 7.53 4.84 15.23
CA THR A 242 7.36 3.82 14.18
C THR A 242 8.73 3.28 13.75
N LEU A 243 9.68 4.16 13.45
CA LEU A 243 11.06 3.76 13.09
C LEU A 243 11.74 2.99 14.23
N ASP A 244 11.56 3.45 15.48
CA ASP A 244 12.12 2.78 16.66
C ASP A 244 11.50 1.40 16.86
N ALA A 245 10.19 1.25 16.63
CA ALA A 245 9.50 -0.03 16.70
C ALA A 245 10.00 -1.01 15.64
N ILE A 246 10.18 -0.56 14.39
CA ILE A 246 10.73 -1.39 13.31
C ILE A 246 12.16 -1.82 13.64
N ASN A 247 13.02 -0.88 14.06
CA ASN A 247 14.41 -1.19 14.40
C ASN A 247 14.51 -2.14 15.60
N LYS A 248 13.65 -1.98 16.61
CA LYS A 248 13.55 -2.90 17.75
C LYS A 248 13.11 -4.29 17.30
N PHE A 249 12.11 -4.37 16.42
CA PHE A 249 11.66 -5.64 15.84
C PHE A 249 12.80 -6.37 15.12
N ILE A 250 13.53 -5.67 14.23
CA ILE A 250 14.67 -6.26 13.52
C ILE A 250 15.75 -6.71 14.52
N LYS A 251 16.12 -5.86 15.48
CA LYS A 251 17.16 -6.15 16.47
C LYS A 251 16.83 -7.34 17.38
N ASN A 252 15.55 -7.56 17.67
CA ASN A 252 15.12 -8.74 18.44
C ASN A 252 15.36 -10.05 17.68
N ILE A 253 15.41 -10.00 16.35
CA ILE A 253 15.57 -11.18 15.48
C ILE A 253 17.02 -11.31 15.02
N GLU A 254 17.68 -10.19 14.70
CA GLU A 254 19.08 -10.07 14.34
C GLU A 254 19.77 -9.08 15.30
N PRO A 255 20.32 -9.55 16.44
CA PRO A 255 20.96 -8.67 17.44
C PRO A 255 22.12 -7.81 16.90
N GLN A 256 22.79 -8.29 15.86
CA GLN A 256 23.86 -7.60 15.14
C GLN A 256 23.37 -6.47 14.22
N TYR A 257 22.06 -6.33 14.02
CA TYR A 257 21.50 -5.27 13.20
C TYR A 257 21.83 -3.89 13.80
N ALA A 258 22.58 -3.12 13.02
CA ALA A 258 22.80 -1.70 13.25
C ALA A 258 21.98 -0.91 12.22
N PRO A 259 20.99 -0.10 12.65
CA PRO A 259 20.28 0.75 11.71
C PRO A 259 21.27 1.71 11.05
N LYS A 260 21.10 1.95 9.74
CA LYS A 260 21.84 3.01 9.06
C LYS A 260 21.57 4.31 9.81
N GLN A 261 22.59 4.86 10.47
CA GLN A 261 22.45 6.15 11.14
C GLN A 261 22.09 7.19 10.09
N LYS A 262 21.12 8.06 10.40
CA LYS A 262 20.96 9.33 9.70
C LYS A 262 22.24 10.13 9.96
N ALA A 263 23.25 9.97 9.11
CA ALA A 263 24.47 10.77 9.15
C ALA A 263 24.17 12.18 8.61
N GLY A 264 23.13 12.83 9.12
CA GLY A 264 22.76 14.18 8.75
C GLY A 264 23.67 15.22 9.40
N CYS A 265 24.21 16.18 8.65
CA CYS A 265 24.79 17.39 9.23
C CYS A 265 23.66 18.28 9.82
N TYR A 266 23.11 17.90 10.98
CA TYR A 266 21.93 18.53 11.61
C TYR A 266 21.98 20.07 11.67
N VAL A 267 23.08 20.66 12.12
CA VAL A 267 23.22 22.12 12.18
C VAL A 267 23.27 22.71 10.78
N ALA A 268 24.07 22.14 9.89
CA ALA A 268 24.21 22.63 8.52
C ALA A 268 22.88 22.55 7.76
N THR A 269 22.13 21.46 7.89
CA THR A 269 20.80 21.31 7.31
C THR A 269 19.79 22.30 7.90
N ALA A 270 19.88 22.61 9.20
CA ALA A 270 19.02 23.61 9.82
C ALA A 270 19.31 25.05 9.32
N VAL A 271 20.57 25.33 9.01
CA VAL A 271 21.07 26.62 8.56
C VAL A 271 20.81 26.82 7.05
N TYR A 272 21.29 25.91 6.20
CA TYR A 272 21.18 25.98 4.74
C TYR A 272 19.82 25.52 4.20
N GLY A 273 19.03 24.83 5.01
CA GLY A 273 17.64 24.46 4.69
C GLY A 273 17.47 23.17 3.88
N SER A 274 18.55 22.59 3.34
CA SER A 274 18.54 21.30 2.64
C SER A 274 19.70 20.41 3.10
N TYR A 275 19.53 19.09 3.02
CA TYR A 275 20.63 18.13 3.16
C TYR A 275 21.42 17.97 1.84
N ASP A 276 20.75 18.27 0.73
CA ASP A 276 21.24 18.12 -0.62
C ASP A 276 21.46 19.49 -1.23
N CYS A 277 22.47 20.21 -0.74
CA CYS A 277 22.92 21.47 -1.30
C CYS A 277 24.46 21.55 -1.29
N PRO A 278 25.06 22.40 -2.15
CA PRO A 278 26.52 22.51 -2.35
C PRO A 278 27.33 22.63 -1.05
N GLU A 279 26.86 23.46 -0.13
CA GLU A 279 27.52 23.75 1.13
C GLU A 279 27.54 22.52 2.05
N VAL A 280 26.42 21.80 2.10
CA VAL A 280 26.29 20.59 2.93
C VAL A 280 27.07 19.43 2.30
N TRP A 281 27.15 19.31 0.97
CA TRP A 281 28.00 18.32 0.31
C TRP A 281 29.48 18.54 0.60
N THR A 282 29.98 19.78 0.57
CA THR A 282 31.36 20.12 0.97
C THR A 282 31.62 19.70 2.42
N LEU A 283 30.74 20.05 3.35
CA LEU A 283 30.90 19.70 4.78
C LEU A 283 30.87 18.19 5.03
N ARG A 284 30.02 17.46 4.30
CA ARG A 284 29.92 15.99 4.39
C ARG A 284 31.21 15.32 3.88
N ARG A 285 31.80 15.79 2.78
CA ARG A 285 33.09 15.29 2.29
C ARG A 285 34.21 15.57 3.29
N PHE A 286 34.28 16.77 3.85
CA PHE A 286 35.27 17.09 4.88
C PHE A 286 35.13 16.21 6.13
N ARG A 287 33.89 15.95 6.57
CA ARG A 287 33.60 14.99 7.64
C ARG A 287 34.19 13.61 7.33
N ASP A 288 33.94 13.10 6.12
CA ASP A 288 34.22 11.71 5.76
C ASP A 288 35.67 11.44 5.32
N TYR A 289 36.33 12.40 4.69
CA TYR A 289 37.70 12.25 4.17
C TYR A 289 38.75 12.98 4.99
N THR A 290 38.38 13.78 5.99
CA THR A 290 39.36 14.50 6.81
C THR A 290 39.15 14.25 8.29
N LEU A 291 37.95 14.53 8.82
CA LEU A 291 37.69 14.34 10.24
C LEU A 291 37.66 12.85 10.62
N ALA A 292 36.98 12.03 9.83
CA ALA A 292 36.81 10.61 10.11
C ALA A 292 38.10 9.78 10.06
N GLU A 293 39.15 10.27 9.39
CA GLU A 293 40.42 9.55 9.29
C GLU A 293 41.17 9.49 10.62
N THR A 294 40.96 10.48 11.48
CA THR A 294 41.66 10.61 12.77
C THR A 294 40.80 10.16 13.94
N TRP A 295 41.44 9.63 14.99
CA TRP A 295 40.71 9.16 16.17
C TRP A 295 39.98 10.30 16.91
N TYR A 296 40.58 11.49 16.98
CA TYR A 296 39.99 12.67 17.61
C TYR A 296 38.89 13.28 16.74
N GLY A 297 39.03 13.26 15.41
CA GLY A 297 37.96 13.68 14.51
C GLY A 297 36.75 12.74 14.60
N ARG A 298 36.95 11.42 14.72
CA ARG A 298 35.84 10.49 15.04
C ARG A 298 35.18 10.80 16.39
N ALA A 299 35.94 11.17 17.42
CA ALA A 299 35.39 11.59 18.71
C ALA A 299 34.57 12.88 18.59
N PHE A 300 35.06 13.87 17.83
CA PHE A 300 34.32 15.10 17.53
C PHE A 300 33.01 14.81 16.80
N ILE A 301 33.05 13.96 15.76
CA ILE A 301 31.86 13.60 14.99
C ILE A 301 30.83 12.93 15.90
N ARG A 302 31.22 11.97 16.75
CA ARG A 302 30.31 11.33 17.69
C ARG A 302 29.64 12.35 18.62
N THR A 303 30.40 13.26 19.20
CA THR A 303 29.86 14.34 20.04
C THR A 303 28.93 15.28 19.27
N TYR A 304 29.27 15.61 18.04
CA TYR A 304 28.42 16.40 17.16
C TYR A 304 27.07 15.70 16.92
N TYR A 305 27.07 14.41 16.57
CA TYR A 305 25.84 13.65 16.30
C TYR A 305 24.99 13.38 17.56
N THR A 306 25.58 13.40 18.76
CA THR A 306 24.82 13.27 20.01
C THR A 306 24.19 14.60 20.46
N VAL A 307 24.91 15.71 20.30
CA VAL A 307 24.49 17.01 20.84
C VAL A 307 23.68 17.83 19.83
N SER A 308 24.09 17.83 18.55
CA SER A 308 23.48 18.69 17.54
C SER A 308 21.98 18.46 17.27
N PRO A 309 21.41 17.24 17.32
CA PRO A 309 19.97 17.06 17.12
C PRO A 309 19.14 17.76 18.20
N MET A 310 19.61 17.74 19.45
CA MET A 310 18.92 18.40 20.57
C MET A 310 18.98 19.93 20.42
N LEU A 311 20.14 20.48 20.08
CA LEU A 311 20.30 21.92 19.83
C LEU A 311 19.43 22.41 18.68
N VAL A 312 19.39 21.67 17.56
CA VAL A 312 18.56 22.01 16.39
C VAL A 312 17.08 21.89 16.71
N LYS A 313 16.67 20.91 17.52
CA LYS A 313 15.27 20.78 17.97
C LYS A 313 14.82 22.01 18.76
N TRP A 314 15.68 22.57 19.61
CA TRP A 314 15.34 23.70 20.49
C TRP A 314 15.49 25.05 19.79
N PHE A 315 16.52 25.22 18.96
CA PHE A 315 16.90 26.53 18.42
C PHE A 315 16.88 26.61 16.88
N GLY A 316 16.79 25.50 16.15
CA GLY A 316 16.94 25.45 14.69
C GLY A 316 15.90 26.24 13.89
N LYS A 317 14.73 26.55 14.48
CA LYS A 317 13.70 27.41 13.87
C LYS A 317 13.95 28.91 14.12
N SER A 318 14.81 29.25 15.07
CA SER A 318 15.06 30.62 15.50
C SER A 318 15.99 31.34 14.51
N ARG A 319 15.60 32.55 14.08
CA ARG A 319 16.39 33.36 13.14
C ARG A 319 17.80 33.67 13.66
N TRP A 320 17.94 33.94 14.96
CA TRP A 320 19.23 34.26 15.58
C TRP A 320 20.19 33.06 15.55
N PHE A 321 19.69 31.84 15.76
CA PHE A 321 20.51 30.61 15.73
C PHE A 321 21.05 30.36 14.33
N LYS A 322 20.18 30.51 13.31
CA LYS A 322 20.60 30.42 11.92
C LYS A 322 21.66 31.46 11.58
N ALA A 323 21.44 32.73 11.94
CA ALA A 323 22.41 33.79 11.68
C ALA A 323 23.75 33.56 12.40
N PHE A 324 23.70 33.08 13.65
CA PHE A 324 24.88 32.76 14.45
C PHE A 324 25.71 31.62 13.83
N CYS A 325 25.05 30.57 13.34
CA CYS A 325 25.73 29.43 12.73
C CYS A 325 26.10 29.64 11.25
N LEU A 326 25.41 30.53 10.53
CA LEU A 326 25.62 30.76 9.10
C LEU A 326 27.02 31.33 8.82
N ALA A 327 27.40 32.43 9.46
CA ALA A 327 28.70 33.07 9.21
C ALA A 327 29.93 32.14 9.43
N PRO A 328 30.03 31.34 10.52
CA PRO A 328 31.15 30.41 10.68
C PRO A 328 31.09 29.23 9.71
N LEU A 329 29.88 28.77 9.34
CA LEU A 329 29.72 27.70 8.36
C LEU A 329 30.10 28.15 6.96
N ASP A 330 29.66 29.33 6.52
CA ASP A 330 30.00 29.88 5.20
C ASP A 330 31.52 30.07 5.06
N LYS A 331 32.16 30.58 6.13
CA LYS A 331 33.62 30.75 6.17
C LYS A 331 34.35 29.42 6.08
N LEU A 332 33.85 28.39 6.76
CA LEU A 332 34.41 27.05 6.69
C LEU A 332 34.21 26.44 5.30
N VAL A 333 33.00 26.53 4.73
CA VAL A 333 32.67 26.02 3.40
C VAL A 333 33.54 26.67 2.33
N SER A 334 33.66 28.00 2.36
CA SER A 334 34.48 28.74 1.39
C SER A 334 35.94 28.29 1.44
N ARG A 335 36.50 28.17 2.65
CA ARG A 335 37.87 27.68 2.83
C ARG A 335 38.04 26.25 2.32
N LEU A 336 37.11 25.35 2.64
CA LEU A 336 37.18 23.96 2.19
C LEU A 336 37.11 23.86 0.67
N GLN A 337 36.29 24.68 0.02
CA GLN A 337 36.21 24.73 -1.44
C GLN A 337 37.49 25.30 -2.07
N GLU A 338 38.08 26.34 -1.47
CA GLU A 338 39.41 26.86 -1.86
C GLU A 338 40.50 25.79 -1.71
N ASP A 339 40.43 24.97 -0.66
CA ASP A 339 41.33 23.84 -0.41
C ASP A 339 41.03 22.62 -1.32
N GLY A 340 40.06 22.72 -2.25
CA GLY A 340 39.77 21.72 -3.26
C GLY A 340 38.67 20.70 -2.89
N VAL A 341 37.93 20.91 -1.80
CA VAL A 341 36.80 20.04 -1.44
C VAL A 341 35.59 20.35 -2.32
N GLU A 342 35.23 19.39 -3.17
CA GLU A 342 34.11 19.54 -4.10
C GLU A 342 32.76 19.83 -3.42
N SER A 343 31.95 20.64 -4.08
CA SER A 343 30.57 20.96 -3.72
C SER A 343 29.55 20.28 -4.63
N SER A 344 29.95 19.20 -5.33
CA SER A 344 29.09 18.39 -6.19
C SER A 344 28.34 17.31 -5.37
N PRO A 345 27.21 16.77 -5.89
CA PRO A 345 26.44 15.72 -5.23
C PRO A 345 27.32 14.58 -4.69
N TYR A 346 27.08 14.19 -3.45
CA TYR A 346 27.96 13.29 -2.69
C TYR A 346 27.17 12.22 -1.92
N GLN A 347 27.70 10.99 -1.91
CA GLN A 347 27.19 9.90 -1.08
C GLN A 347 28.12 9.67 0.11
N ASP A 348 27.55 9.60 1.32
CA ASP A 348 28.31 9.49 2.56
C ASP A 348 29.14 8.21 2.63
N ARG A 349 30.38 8.32 3.11
CA ARG A 349 31.26 7.17 3.37
C ARG A 349 30.92 6.53 4.72
N GLN A 350 31.03 5.21 4.80
CA GLN A 350 31.09 4.50 6.07
C GLN A 350 32.55 4.41 6.55
N TRP A 351 32.80 4.83 7.79
CA TRP A 351 34.13 4.92 8.38
C TRP A 351 34.13 4.52 9.86
#